data_AF-A0AAU6WMA2-F1
#
_entry.id   AF-A0AAU6WMA2-F1
#
_cell.length_a   1.000
_cell.length_b   1.000
_cell.length_c   1.000
_cell.angle_alpha   90.00
_cell.angle_beta   90.00
_cell.angle_gamma   90.00
#
_symmetry.space_group_name_H-M   'P 1'
#
loop_
_entity.id
_entity.type
_entity.pdbx_description
1 polymer ?
#
loop_
_entity_poly.entity_id
_entity_poly.type
_entity_poly.pdbx_seq_one_letter_code
_entity_poly.pdbx_strand_id
1 'polypeptide(L)'
;MYYSLQMYFANGGGPCYIVSAGTYASANQGIQKSALVTGLNMTDTIKKPVLIVFTDAVSLTDQDEFYDLYNLAIAKADDETKNRFALLDTYYGNSVTTSDNLNTIEKFRNKINTTSHAAAYFPHFETVLNYTFDETQTPITHTGLQATGQSSAVFYANEIAALDRLKSLASDEISSGSENSFVLADLLDQAIDIAAKVKETADVKTGLTTAIDNARYLSDALYDGVIDDFNENTPVFNGEFEALKTAVLNAKDEKGDADGIILKDLQASHSVLYNRVKEAIRSLKVILPPSSAMAGVYARVDRMKGPWKAPANISLNGVVAPTEKISDQEQSDLNIHSTGKSVNAIRTFSGKGTLVWGARTLSGKDKKDDGKDNEWKYIQVRRYYDMIRYALSGVLVNFIDEPNISFTWLHARTTLENFLNQQWKDGALAGSIPEEAYQVDVKGDQTKAKTMNVIVKLALVRPAEFIVLNFSHQLQQS
;
A
#
# COMPACT_ATOMS: atom_id res chain seq x y z
N MET A 1 12.21 3.37 -0.86
CA MET A 1 12.99 4.14 0.15
C MET A 1 12.79 5.66 0.07
N TYR A 2 13.18 6.36 -1.01
CA TYR A 2 13.19 7.84 -1.05
C TYR A 2 11.83 8.50 -0.77
N TYR A 3 10.76 8.01 -1.40
CA TYR A 3 9.41 8.51 -1.12
C TYR A 3 8.97 8.26 0.32
N SER A 4 9.35 7.12 0.89
CA SER A 4 9.08 6.78 2.30
C SER A 4 9.77 7.76 3.25
N LEU A 5 11.01 8.18 2.96
CA LEU A 5 11.71 9.23 3.73
C LEU A 5 11.04 10.60 3.57
N GLN A 6 10.60 10.96 2.36
CA GLN A 6 9.83 12.21 2.17
C GLN A 6 8.57 12.21 3.03
N MET A 7 7.84 11.09 3.09
CA MET A 7 6.66 10.96 3.94
C MET A 7 7.00 10.98 5.43
N TYR A 8 8.12 10.39 5.86
CA TYR A 8 8.61 10.48 7.23
C TYR A 8 8.84 11.93 7.66
N PHE A 9 9.57 12.72 6.87
CA PHE A 9 9.83 14.12 7.18
C PHE A 9 8.57 14.99 7.07
N ALA A 10 7.74 14.77 6.05
CA ALA A 10 6.47 15.49 5.87
C ALA A 10 5.51 15.31 7.07
N ASN A 11 5.60 14.18 7.78
CA ASN A 11 4.79 13.88 8.95
C ASN A 11 5.44 14.26 10.29
N GLY A 12 6.57 14.98 10.26
CA GLY A 12 7.23 15.56 11.43
C GLY A 12 8.37 14.74 12.01
N GLY A 13 8.91 13.82 11.20
CA GLY A 13 10.17 13.12 11.44
C GLY A 13 11.35 14.06 11.70
N GLY A 14 12.36 13.54 12.37
CA GLY A 14 13.58 14.26 12.76
C GLY A 14 14.84 13.51 12.33
N PRO A 15 15.98 13.71 13.01
CA PRO A 15 17.19 12.94 12.73
C PRO A 15 16.92 11.43 12.79
N CYS A 16 17.29 10.70 11.74
CA CYS A 16 17.09 9.26 11.63
C CYS A 16 18.38 8.54 11.20
N TYR A 17 18.51 7.27 11.59
CA TYR A 17 19.52 6.37 11.05
C TYR A 17 18.98 5.74 9.78
N ILE A 18 19.82 5.68 8.73
CA ILE A 18 19.53 4.93 7.51
C ILE A 18 20.52 3.78 7.44
N VAL A 19 20.00 2.55 7.51
CA VAL A 19 20.81 1.34 7.32
C VAL A 19 20.54 0.82 5.92
N SER A 20 21.53 0.96 5.03
CA SER A 20 21.42 0.43 3.67
C SER A 20 21.53 -1.09 3.68
N ALA A 21 20.57 -1.77 3.06
CA ALA A 21 20.60 -3.20 2.83
C ALA A 21 21.28 -3.56 1.49
N GLY A 22 21.56 -2.59 0.62
CA GLY A 22 22.14 -2.81 -0.71
C GLY A 22 21.68 -1.77 -1.74
N THR A 23 21.97 -2.01 -3.02
CA THR A 23 21.50 -1.16 -4.12
C THR A 23 20.45 -1.88 -4.96
N TYR A 24 19.53 -1.14 -5.57
CA TYR A 24 18.57 -1.72 -6.53
C TYR A 24 19.28 -2.26 -7.79
N ALA A 25 20.40 -1.65 -8.21
CA ALA A 25 21.17 -2.08 -9.38
C ALA A 25 21.90 -3.42 -9.16
N SER A 26 22.28 -3.74 -7.92
CA SER A 26 22.85 -5.06 -7.56
C SER A 26 21.78 -6.15 -7.43
N ALA A 27 20.50 -5.81 -7.47
CA ALA A 27 19.37 -6.70 -7.25
C ALA A 27 18.77 -7.17 -8.58
N ASN A 28 19.53 -7.92 -9.39
CA ASN A 28 19.02 -8.54 -10.62
C ASN A 28 17.80 -9.48 -10.37
N GLN A 29 17.56 -9.86 -9.11
CA GLN A 29 16.43 -10.70 -8.67
C GLN A 29 15.44 -9.95 -7.74
N GLY A 30 15.48 -8.62 -7.70
CA GLY A 30 14.67 -7.83 -6.77
C GLY A 30 15.19 -7.85 -5.33
N ILE A 31 14.44 -7.24 -4.41
CA ILE A 31 14.82 -7.12 -2.99
C ILE A 31 14.90 -8.51 -2.36
N GLN A 32 15.95 -8.76 -1.57
CA GLN A 32 16.23 -10.07 -0.95
C GLN A 32 16.08 -10.00 0.57
N LYS A 33 15.44 -11.00 1.19
CA LYS A 33 15.31 -11.09 2.66
C LYS A 33 16.67 -11.07 3.35
N SER A 34 17.66 -11.80 2.83
CA SER A 34 19.00 -11.91 3.43
C SER A 34 19.69 -10.54 3.58
N ALA A 35 19.56 -9.67 2.57
CA ALA A 35 20.07 -8.31 2.60
C ALA A 35 19.39 -7.45 3.68
N LEU A 36 18.05 -7.53 3.77
CA LEU A 36 17.28 -6.83 4.79
C LEU A 36 17.60 -7.32 6.21
N VAL A 37 17.84 -8.63 6.39
CA VAL A 37 18.27 -9.21 7.67
C VAL A 37 19.66 -8.71 8.07
N THR A 38 20.61 -8.62 7.13
CA THR A 38 21.93 -8.01 7.39
C THR A 38 21.78 -6.56 7.86
N GLY A 39 20.94 -5.77 7.19
CA GLY A 39 20.62 -4.41 7.63
C GLY A 39 19.96 -4.37 9.02
N LEU A 40 19.00 -5.25 9.28
CA LEU A 40 18.36 -5.36 10.59
C LEU A 40 19.38 -5.68 11.70
N ASN A 41 20.36 -6.55 11.45
CA ASN A 41 21.41 -6.88 12.41
C ASN A 41 22.34 -5.70 12.71
N MET A 42 22.58 -4.82 11.75
CA MET A 42 23.37 -3.60 11.98
C MET A 42 22.75 -2.67 13.02
N THR A 43 21.43 -2.75 13.26
CA THR A 43 20.76 -1.95 14.30
C THR A 43 21.28 -2.24 15.72
N ASP A 44 21.95 -3.38 15.96
CA ASP A 44 22.56 -3.75 17.25
C ASP A 44 23.78 -2.91 17.65
N THR A 45 24.36 -2.23 16.65
CA THR A 45 25.40 -1.24 16.88
C THR A 45 24.84 0.05 17.47
N ILE A 46 23.54 0.34 17.26
CA ILE A 46 22.87 1.53 17.77
C ILE A 46 22.48 1.29 19.23
N LYS A 47 23.02 2.12 20.14
CA LYS A 47 22.78 2.01 21.60
C LYS A 47 21.65 2.90 22.10
N LYS A 48 21.07 3.72 21.23
CA LYS A 48 19.93 4.60 21.53
C LYS A 48 18.62 3.87 21.25
N PRO A 49 17.52 4.26 21.91
CA PRO A 49 16.19 3.79 21.56
C PRO A 49 15.88 4.07 20.08
N VAL A 50 15.26 3.11 19.39
CA VAL A 50 14.95 3.23 17.96
C VAL A 50 13.57 2.66 17.62
N LEU A 51 12.89 3.31 16.67
CA LEU A 51 11.79 2.71 15.93
C LEU A 51 12.37 1.92 14.74
N ILE A 52 11.98 0.66 14.58
CA ILE A 52 12.38 -0.17 13.45
C ILE A 52 11.31 -0.07 12.38
N VAL A 53 11.71 0.34 11.18
CA VAL A 53 10.85 0.55 10.01
C VAL A 53 11.54 -0.05 8.78
N PHE A 54 10.80 -0.78 7.95
CA PHE A 54 11.29 -1.23 6.65
C PHE A 54 10.57 -0.47 5.54
N THR A 55 11.34 0.29 4.75
CA THR A 55 10.77 1.09 3.65
C THR A 55 10.45 0.29 2.40
N ASP A 56 11.07 -0.89 2.24
CA ASP A 56 11.07 -1.66 1.00
C ASP A 56 10.74 -3.15 1.22
N ALA A 57 10.34 -3.55 2.44
CA ALA A 57 10.00 -4.95 2.72
C ALA A 57 8.81 -5.43 1.87
N VAL A 58 7.85 -4.56 1.59
CA VAL A 58 6.71 -4.85 0.69
C VAL A 58 7.12 -5.12 -0.76
N SER A 59 8.38 -4.87 -1.13
CA SER A 59 8.95 -5.20 -2.44
C SER A 59 9.66 -6.55 -2.49
N LEU A 60 9.66 -7.32 -1.40
CA LEU A 60 10.01 -8.75 -1.43
C LEU A 60 9.00 -9.47 -2.33
N THR A 61 9.48 -10.40 -3.16
CA THR A 61 8.62 -11.16 -4.08
C THR A 61 7.88 -12.30 -3.38
N ASP A 62 8.48 -12.85 -2.33
CA ASP A 62 7.90 -13.91 -1.51
C ASP A 62 7.26 -13.30 -0.24
N GLN A 63 5.96 -13.54 -0.10
CA GLN A 63 5.18 -13.05 1.02
C GLN A 63 5.56 -13.72 2.36
N ASP A 64 6.00 -14.98 2.35
CA ASP A 64 6.42 -15.64 3.59
C ASP A 64 7.77 -15.08 4.07
N GLU A 65 8.67 -14.73 3.15
CA GLU A 65 9.91 -14.03 3.49
C GLU A 65 9.66 -12.67 4.15
N PHE A 66 8.63 -11.94 3.72
CA PHE A 66 8.22 -10.68 4.34
C PHE A 66 7.81 -10.86 5.80
N TYR A 67 6.98 -11.86 6.10
CA TYR A 67 6.53 -12.11 7.47
C TYR A 67 7.66 -12.65 8.36
N ASP A 68 8.54 -13.50 7.82
CA ASP A 68 9.76 -13.94 8.51
C ASP A 68 10.63 -12.75 8.95
N LEU A 69 10.88 -11.81 8.05
CA LEU A 69 11.64 -10.60 8.34
C LEU A 69 11.01 -9.78 9.46
N TYR A 70 9.68 -9.62 9.44
CA TYR A 70 8.97 -8.90 10.48
C TYR A 70 8.99 -9.62 11.83
N ASN A 71 8.92 -10.95 11.85
CA ASN A 71 9.10 -11.73 13.08
C ASN A 71 10.51 -11.59 13.66
N LEU A 72 11.55 -11.49 12.81
CA LEU A 72 12.91 -11.16 13.25
C LEU A 72 13.00 -9.74 13.83
N ALA A 73 12.30 -8.77 13.24
CA ALA A 73 12.25 -7.41 13.74
C ALA A 73 11.49 -7.30 15.07
N ILE A 74 10.40 -8.06 15.23
CA ILE A 74 9.68 -8.22 16.50
C ILE A 74 10.62 -8.78 17.56
N ALA A 75 11.36 -9.86 17.26
CA ALA A 75 12.30 -10.44 18.22
C ALA A 75 13.38 -9.44 18.66
N LYS A 76 13.84 -8.55 17.77
CA LYS A 76 14.74 -7.45 18.15
C LYS A 76 14.08 -6.35 18.95
N ALA A 77 12.78 -6.10 18.73
CA ALA A 77 12.00 -5.11 19.48
C ALA A 77 11.67 -5.59 20.89
N ASP A 78 11.45 -6.91 21.06
CA ASP A 78 11.15 -7.55 22.34
C ASP A 78 12.34 -7.62 23.31
N ASP A 79 13.57 -7.32 22.85
CA ASP A 79 14.69 -7.10 23.75
C ASP A 79 14.51 -5.77 24.51
N GLU A 80 13.84 -5.87 25.66
CA GLU A 80 13.54 -4.73 26.55
C GLU A 80 14.81 -3.96 26.98
N THR A 81 16.01 -4.58 26.92
CA THR A 81 17.26 -3.90 27.28
C THR A 81 17.67 -2.85 26.23
N LYS A 82 17.09 -2.91 25.03
CA LYS A 82 17.42 -2.02 23.91
C LYS A 82 16.45 -0.87 23.71
N ASN A 83 15.27 -0.93 24.34
CA ASN A 83 14.17 0.04 24.16
C ASN A 83 13.87 0.28 22.67
N ARG A 84 13.30 -0.75 22.03
CA ARG A 84 13.01 -0.79 20.59
C ARG A 84 11.53 -1.02 20.36
N PHE A 85 11.02 -0.50 19.25
CA PHE A 85 9.64 -0.72 18.86
C PHE A 85 9.53 -0.84 17.34
N ALA A 86 8.83 -1.85 16.84
CA ALA A 86 8.69 -2.09 15.40
C ALA A 86 7.37 -1.51 14.85
N LEU A 87 7.44 -0.83 13.70
CA LEU A 87 6.26 -0.43 12.93
C LEU A 87 6.15 -1.35 11.72
N LEU A 88 5.02 -2.03 11.61
CA LEU A 88 4.79 -3.04 10.59
C LEU A 88 3.71 -2.58 9.62
N ASP A 89 3.87 -2.98 8.37
CA ASP A 89 2.86 -2.83 7.34
C ASP A 89 2.20 -4.18 7.03
N THR A 90 1.13 -4.15 6.26
CA THR A 90 0.63 -5.36 5.61
C THR A 90 1.33 -5.55 4.27
N TYR A 91 1.48 -6.81 3.84
CA TYR A 91 2.18 -7.14 2.59
C TYR A 91 1.52 -6.48 1.38
N TYR A 92 0.24 -6.80 1.15
CA TYR A 92 -0.60 -6.03 0.24
C TYR A 92 -1.18 -4.82 0.97
N GLY A 93 -1.39 -3.74 0.24
CA GLY A 93 -2.00 -2.53 0.77
C GLY A 93 -3.52 -2.56 0.84
N ASN A 94 -4.16 -3.68 0.54
CA ASN A 94 -5.61 -3.81 0.46
C ASN A 94 -6.06 -5.20 0.92
N SER A 95 -7.35 -5.36 1.17
CA SER A 95 -8.01 -6.60 1.59
C SER A 95 -8.55 -7.43 0.42
N VAL A 96 -8.67 -6.85 -0.77
CA VAL A 96 -9.22 -7.53 -1.96
C VAL A 96 -8.25 -8.52 -2.59
N THR A 97 -6.94 -8.27 -2.47
CA THR A 97 -5.91 -9.21 -2.91
C THR A 97 -5.85 -10.39 -1.94
N THR A 98 -6.11 -11.60 -2.45
CA THR A 98 -6.05 -12.84 -1.68
C THR A 98 -4.83 -13.66 -2.06
N SER A 99 -4.33 -14.46 -1.10
CA SER A 99 -3.26 -15.41 -1.30
C SER A 99 -3.49 -16.61 -0.37
N ASP A 100 -3.41 -17.82 -0.92
CA ASP A 100 -3.76 -19.07 -0.23
C ASP A 100 -5.18 -19.05 0.37
N ASN A 101 -6.14 -18.48 -0.37
CA ASN A 101 -7.54 -18.28 0.04
C ASN A 101 -7.74 -17.40 1.29
N LEU A 102 -6.72 -16.65 1.70
CA LEU A 102 -6.80 -15.70 2.81
C LEU A 102 -6.66 -14.28 2.27
N ASN A 103 -7.42 -13.35 2.86
CA ASN A 103 -7.15 -11.93 2.62
C ASN A 103 -5.87 -11.49 3.33
N THR A 104 -5.39 -10.30 2.98
CA THR A 104 -4.17 -9.70 3.53
C THR A 104 -4.12 -9.67 5.06
N ILE A 105 -5.22 -9.37 5.72
CA ILE A 105 -5.29 -9.22 7.18
C ILE A 105 -5.28 -10.59 7.87
N GLU A 106 -6.03 -11.55 7.34
CA GLU A 106 -6.02 -12.93 7.81
C GLU A 106 -4.63 -13.55 7.67
N LYS A 107 -4.00 -13.39 6.51
CA LYS A 107 -2.65 -13.90 6.27
C LYS A 107 -1.62 -13.22 7.17
N PHE A 108 -1.71 -11.89 7.35
CA PHE A 108 -0.89 -11.16 8.33
C PHE A 108 -1.05 -11.75 9.73
N ARG A 109 -2.28 -11.93 10.21
CA ARG A 109 -2.58 -12.48 11.54
C ARG A 109 -2.12 -13.93 11.71
N ASN A 110 -2.12 -14.73 10.65
CA ASN A 110 -1.66 -16.11 10.71
C ASN A 110 -0.13 -16.22 10.79
N LYS A 111 0.60 -15.28 10.18
CA LYS A 111 2.06 -15.36 10.04
C LYS A 111 2.85 -14.50 11.02
N ILE A 112 2.28 -13.42 11.57
CA ILE A 112 2.99 -12.52 12.50
C ILE A 112 2.91 -13.00 13.96
N ASN A 113 3.96 -12.78 14.74
CA ASN A 113 3.97 -13.03 16.18
C ASN A 113 3.22 -11.95 16.98
N THR A 114 2.58 -12.36 18.07
CA THR A 114 1.93 -11.44 19.02
C THR A 114 2.99 -10.80 19.93
N THR A 115 3.03 -9.48 20.02
CA THR A 115 3.96 -8.75 20.90
C THR A 115 3.38 -7.39 21.32
N SER A 116 3.80 -6.88 22.47
CA SER A 116 3.53 -5.48 22.84
C SER A 116 4.50 -4.47 22.21
N HIS A 117 5.66 -4.88 21.70
CA HIS A 117 6.71 -4.01 21.15
C HIS A 117 6.60 -3.76 19.64
N ALA A 118 5.44 -4.02 19.04
CA ALA A 118 5.17 -3.71 17.66
C ALA A 118 3.75 -3.21 17.44
N ALA A 119 3.55 -2.43 16.37
CA ALA A 119 2.24 -1.98 15.91
C ALA A 119 2.14 -2.12 14.38
N ALA A 120 0.99 -2.61 13.90
CA ALA A 120 0.70 -2.73 12.48
C ALA A 120 -0.25 -1.64 12.00
N TYR A 121 -0.10 -1.23 10.74
CA TYR A 121 -0.93 -0.21 10.09
C TYR A 121 -1.45 -0.68 8.75
N PHE A 122 -2.71 -0.34 8.47
CA PHE A 122 -3.43 -0.73 7.26
C PHE A 122 -4.53 0.28 6.95
N PRO A 123 -4.88 0.56 5.68
CA PRO A 123 -4.28 0.04 4.47
C PRO A 123 -3.06 0.88 4.04
N HIS A 124 -2.47 0.59 2.88
CA HIS A 124 -1.52 1.51 2.27
C HIS A 124 -2.23 2.81 1.86
N PHE A 125 -1.49 3.80 1.38
CA PHE A 125 -2.10 5.03 0.91
C PHE A 125 -1.47 5.55 -0.38
N GLU A 126 -2.28 6.27 -1.13
CA GLU A 126 -1.87 7.08 -2.26
C GLU A 126 -1.31 8.40 -1.76
N THR A 127 -0.14 8.77 -2.26
CA THR A 127 0.51 10.03 -1.90
C THR A 127 0.28 11.12 -2.94
N VAL A 128 0.55 12.36 -2.56
CA VAL A 128 0.65 13.50 -3.48
C VAL A 128 1.95 13.50 -4.30
N LEU A 129 2.85 12.54 -4.06
CA LEU A 129 4.14 12.44 -4.71
C LEU A 129 3.98 11.83 -6.10
N ASN A 130 4.77 12.33 -7.04
CA ASN A 130 4.87 11.79 -8.40
C ASN A 130 6.11 10.92 -8.51
N TYR A 131 6.04 9.90 -9.37
CA TYR A 131 7.22 9.14 -9.75
C TYR A 131 8.24 10.02 -10.46
N THR A 132 9.49 9.98 -10.01
CA THR A 132 10.66 10.53 -10.69
C THR A 132 11.34 9.43 -11.48
N PHE A 133 11.71 9.72 -12.73
CA PHE A 133 12.40 8.80 -13.63
C PHE A 133 13.44 9.59 -14.43
N ASP A 134 14.46 8.88 -14.89
CA ASP A 134 15.47 9.45 -15.78
C ASP A 134 15.02 9.31 -17.24
N GLU A 135 14.53 10.41 -17.82
CA GLU A 135 14.09 10.46 -19.22
C GLU A 135 15.20 10.03 -20.20
N THR A 136 16.47 10.13 -19.81
CA THR A 136 17.63 9.76 -20.65
C THR A 136 17.97 8.26 -20.62
N GLN A 137 17.34 7.50 -19.71
CA GLN A 137 17.57 6.06 -19.53
C GLN A 137 16.26 5.25 -19.60
N THR A 138 15.16 5.86 -20.03
CA THR A 138 13.84 5.22 -20.07
C THR A 138 13.43 4.94 -21.52
N PRO A 139 13.69 3.74 -22.07
CA PRO A 139 13.22 3.38 -23.40
C PRO A 139 11.69 3.19 -23.40
N ILE A 140 11.04 3.62 -24.47
CA ILE A 140 9.63 3.29 -24.73
C ILE A 140 9.56 1.86 -25.26
N THR A 141 8.78 1.02 -24.61
CA THR A 141 8.46 -0.32 -25.13
C THR A 141 7.05 -0.27 -25.70
N HIS A 142 6.94 -0.45 -27.01
CA HIS A 142 5.67 -0.66 -27.67
C HIS A 142 5.46 -2.17 -27.87
N THR A 143 4.39 -2.71 -27.30
CA THR A 143 3.96 -4.08 -27.52
C THR A 143 2.93 -4.08 -28.67
N GLY A 144 3.39 -4.03 -29.92
CA GLY A 144 2.53 -4.32 -31.07
C GLY A 144 1.97 -5.75 -30.97
N LEU A 145 0.78 -6.01 -31.53
CA LEU A 145 0.14 -7.33 -31.39
C LEU A 145 0.60 -8.33 -32.45
N GLN A 146 1.06 -7.87 -33.62
CA GLN A 146 1.62 -8.71 -34.68
C GLN A 146 3.11 -8.98 -34.42
N ALA A 147 3.50 -10.25 -34.39
CA ALA A 147 4.90 -10.62 -34.16
C ALA A 147 5.80 -10.19 -35.33
N THR A 148 7.06 -9.88 -35.05
CA THR A 148 8.03 -9.48 -36.07
C THR A 148 8.13 -10.53 -37.18
N GLY A 149 7.80 -10.14 -38.41
CA GLY A 149 7.82 -11.02 -39.58
C GLY A 149 6.60 -11.94 -39.75
N GLN A 150 5.62 -11.89 -38.85
CA GLN A 150 4.33 -12.57 -39.02
C GLN A 150 3.54 -11.88 -40.13
N SER A 151 2.96 -12.64 -41.06
CA SER A 151 2.09 -12.06 -42.10
C SER A 151 0.72 -11.71 -41.53
N SER A 152 0.10 -10.67 -42.07
CA SER A 152 -1.25 -10.25 -41.68
C SER A 152 -2.31 -11.34 -41.91
N ALA A 153 -2.07 -12.23 -42.88
CA ALA A 153 -2.91 -13.41 -43.11
C ALA A 153 -2.92 -14.40 -41.93
N VAL A 154 -1.80 -14.53 -41.22
CA VAL A 154 -1.71 -15.38 -40.02
C VAL A 154 -2.23 -14.65 -38.80
N PHE A 155 -1.96 -13.34 -38.70
CA PHE A 155 -2.40 -12.53 -37.57
C PHE A 155 -3.92 -12.36 -37.53
N TYR A 156 -4.52 -11.95 -38.64
CA TYR A 156 -5.98 -11.77 -38.79
C TYR A 156 -6.68 -13.04 -39.30
N ALA A 157 -6.14 -14.23 -39.04
CA ALA A 157 -6.65 -15.47 -39.62
C ALA A 157 -8.12 -15.72 -39.27
N ASN A 158 -8.54 -15.35 -38.05
CA ASN A 158 -9.92 -15.51 -37.59
C ASN A 158 -10.87 -14.52 -38.29
N GLU A 159 -10.46 -13.26 -38.40
CA GLU A 159 -11.21 -12.20 -39.08
C GLU A 159 -11.36 -12.53 -40.57
N ILE A 160 -10.31 -13.01 -41.21
CA ILE A 160 -10.32 -13.45 -42.61
C ILE A 160 -11.26 -14.65 -42.79
N ALA A 161 -11.19 -15.65 -41.91
CA ALA A 161 -12.08 -16.81 -41.97
C ALA A 161 -13.55 -16.41 -41.76
N ALA A 162 -13.82 -15.42 -40.90
CA ALA A 162 -15.16 -14.88 -40.69
C ALA A 162 -15.67 -14.13 -41.93
N LEU A 163 -14.83 -13.30 -42.55
CA LEU A 163 -15.17 -12.62 -43.82
C LEU A 163 -15.45 -13.63 -44.94
N ASP A 164 -14.64 -14.69 -45.07
CA ASP A 164 -14.86 -15.77 -46.04
C ASP A 164 -16.18 -16.52 -45.79
N ARG A 165 -16.52 -16.74 -44.52
CA ARG A 165 -17.78 -17.38 -44.14
C ARG A 165 -18.99 -16.49 -44.48
N LEU A 166 -18.92 -15.19 -44.17
CA LEU A 166 -19.99 -14.25 -44.50
C LEU A 166 -20.18 -14.13 -46.02
N LYS A 167 -19.08 -14.10 -46.78
CA LYS A 167 -19.13 -14.15 -48.25
C LYS A 167 -19.82 -15.41 -48.78
N SER A 168 -19.51 -16.58 -48.20
CA SER A 168 -20.16 -17.84 -48.59
C SER A 168 -21.66 -17.80 -48.29
N LEU A 169 -22.07 -17.32 -47.12
CA LEU A 169 -23.48 -17.17 -46.76
C LEU A 169 -24.22 -16.22 -47.70
N ALA A 170 -23.60 -15.09 -48.07
CA ALA A 170 -24.17 -14.17 -49.04
C ALA A 170 -24.30 -14.81 -50.43
N SER A 171 -23.33 -15.63 -50.84
CA SER A 171 -23.39 -16.38 -52.10
C SER A 171 -24.49 -17.47 -52.08
N ASP A 172 -24.68 -18.14 -50.95
CA ASP A 172 -25.74 -19.14 -50.76
C ASP A 172 -27.13 -18.47 -50.79
N GLU A 173 -27.26 -17.29 -50.18
CA GLU A 173 -28.50 -16.50 -50.21
C GLU A 173 -28.88 -16.11 -51.64
N ILE A 174 -27.91 -15.65 -52.46
CA ILE A 174 -28.11 -15.28 -53.87
C ILE A 174 -28.39 -16.49 -54.78
N SER A 175 -27.79 -17.65 -54.48
CA SER A 175 -28.00 -18.86 -55.30
C SER A 175 -29.27 -19.63 -54.91
N SER A 176 -29.95 -19.23 -53.84
CA SER A 176 -31.19 -19.85 -53.38
C SER A 176 -32.40 -19.53 -54.26
N GLY A 177 -32.34 -18.46 -55.06
CA GLY A 177 -33.46 -17.97 -55.89
C GLY A 177 -34.61 -17.35 -55.07
N SER A 178 -34.36 -17.06 -53.78
CA SER A 178 -35.25 -16.36 -52.85
C SER A 178 -34.50 -15.24 -52.11
N GLU A 179 -33.47 -14.68 -52.75
CA GLU A 179 -32.63 -13.60 -52.25
C GLU A 179 -33.41 -12.50 -51.51
N ASN A 180 -33.02 -12.27 -50.27
CA ASN A 180 -33.56 -11.20 -49.45
C ASN A 180 -32.51 -10.10 -49.25
N SER A 181 -32.77 -8.91 -49.83
CA SER A 181 -31.88 -7.74 -49.74
C SER A 181 -31.53 -7.37 -48.29
N PHE A 182 -32.45 -7.58 -47.34
CA PHE A 182 -32.22 -7.30 -45.92
C PHE A 182 -31.25 -8.28 -45.28
N VAL A 183 -31.30 -9.57 -45.65
CA VAL A 183 -30.37 -10.60 -45.17
C VAL A 183 -28.96 -10.33 -45.72
N LEU A 184 -28.90 -10.00 -47.01
CA LEU A 184 -27.67 -9.62 -47.70
C LEU A 184 -27.01 -8.36 -47.11
N ALA A 185 -27.80 -7.34 -46.77
CA ALA A 185 -27.33 -6.15 -46.07
C ALA A 185 -26.79 -6.49 -44.66
N ASP A 186 -27.50 -7.31 -43.88
CA ASP A 186 -27.05 -7.72 -42.54
C ASP A 186 -25.72 -8.50 -42.56
N LEU A 187 -25.54 -9.39 -43.54
CA LEU A 187 -24.27 -10.10 -43.74
C LEU A 187 -23.12 -9.15 -44.09
N LEU A 188 -23.39 -8.11 -44.87
CA LEU A 188 -22.41 -7.10 -45.24
C LEU A 188 -22.06 -6.18 -44.05
N ASP A 189 -23.05 -5.80 -43.25
CA ASP A 189 -22.85 -5.04 -42.00
C ASP A 189 -21.99 -5.81 -41.01
N GLN A 190 -22.20 -7.12 -40.85
CA GLN A 190 -21.32 -7.96 -40.03
C GLN A 190 -19.87 -7.97 -40.54
N ALA A 191 -19.66 -7.97 -41.86
CA ALA A 191 -18.32 -7.89 -42.45
C ALA A 191 -17.68 -6.50 -42.26
N ILE A 192 -18.47 -5.43 -42.40
CA ILE A 192 -18.07 -4.05 -42.12
C ILE A 192 -17.59 -3.94 -40.66
N ASP A 193 -18.33 -4.52 -39.70
CA ASP A 193 -17.98 -4.49 -38.29
C ASP A 193 -16.64 -5.19 -37.99
N ILE A 194 -16.36 -6.32 -38.67
CA ILE A 194 -15.07 -7.00 -38.57
C ILE A 194 -13.94 -6.09 -39.07
N ALA A 195 -14.08 -5.53 -40.27
CA ALA A 195 -13.07 -4.64 -40.84
C ALA A 195 -12.90 -3.35 -40.02
N ALA A 196 -13.99 -2.82 -39.45
CA ALA A 196 -13.96 -1.64 -38.58
C ALA A 196 -13.19 -1.90 -37.28
N LYS A 197 -13.37 -3.08 -36.66
CA LYS A 197 -12.56 -3.50 -35.50
C LYS A 197 -11.08 -3.59 -35.84
N VAL A 198 -10.73 -4.20 -36.97
CA VAL A 198 -9.34 -4.24 -37.45
C VAL A 198 -8.79 -2.83 -37.68
N LYS A 199 -9.59 -1.93 -38.28
CA LYS A 199 -9.22 -0.52 -38.50
C LYS A 199 -9.00 0.24 -37.19
N GLU A 200 -9.67 -0.11 -36.10
CA GLU A 200 -9.48 0.54 -34.82
C GLU A 200 -8.09 0.25 -34.24
N THR A 201 -7.63 -1.00 -34.33
CA THR A 201 -6.39 -1.45 -33.70
C THR A 201 -5.16 -1.40 -34.60
N ALA A 202 -5.31 -1.50 -35.92
CA ALA A 202 -4.18 -1.52 -36.85
C ALA A 202 -3.38 -0.20 -36.85
N ASP A 203 -2.05 -0.29 -36.95
CA ASP A 203 -1.17 0.85 -37.17
C ASP A 203 -1.22 1.32 -38.64
N VAL A 204 -1.18 0.36 -39.57
CA VAL A 204 -1.27 0.60 -41.02
C VAL A 204 -2.66 0.24 -41.50
N LYS A 205 -3.38 1.21 -42.07
CA LYS A 205 -4.81 1.11 -42.40
C LYS A 205 -5.09 1.13 -43.90
N THR A 206 -4.13 0.71 -44.72
CA THR A 206 -4.17 0.84 -46.18
C THR A 206 -5.42 0.17 -46.77
N GLY A 207 -6.28 0.95 -47.42
CA GLY A 207 -7.50 0.45 -48.08
C GLY A 207 -8.70 0.21 -47.16
N LEU A 208 -8.52 0.12 -45.84
CA LEU A 208 -9.60 -0.17 -44.88
C LEU A 208 -10.71 0.87 -44.89
N THR A 209 -10.37 2.17 -44.88
CA THR A 209 -11.40 3.23 -44.93
C THR A 209 -12.22 3.13 -46.21
N THR A 210 -11.57 3.03 -47.37
CA THR A 210 -12.25 2.97 -48.66
C THR A 210 -13.12 1.72 -48.79
N ALA A 211 -12.62 0.54 -48.40
CA ALA A 211 -13.40 -0.69 -48.47
C ALA A 211 -14.61 -0.66 -47.53
N ILE A 212 -14.45 -0.12 -46.31
CA ILE A 212 -15.58 0.04 -45.37
C ILE A 212 -16.61 1.03 -45.91
N ASP A 213 -16.19 2.16 -46.45
CA ASP A 213 -17.10 3.19 -46.95
C ASP A 213 -17.88 2.70 -48.19
N ASN A 214 -17.23 1.95 -49.09
CA ASN A 214 -17.89 1.33 -50.25
C ASN A 214 -18.89 0.25 -49.83
N ALA A 215 -18.49 -0.63 -48.90
CA ALA A 215 -19.38 -1.66 -48.38
C ALA A 215 -20.60 -1.05 -47.66
N ARG A 216 -20.42 0.05 -46.91
CA ARG A 216 -21.54 0.78 -46.27
C ARG A 216 -22.51 1.35 -47.30
N TYR A 217 -21.99 1.98 -48.34
CA TYR A 217 -22.82 2.50 -49.42
C TYR A 217 -23.66 1.39 -50.08
N LEU A 218 -23.07 0.21 -50.27
CA LEU A 218 -23.80 -0.95 -50.79
C LEU A 218 -24.85 -1.45 -49.79
N SER A 219 -24.51 -1.55 -48.50
CA SER A 219 -25.45 -1.95 -47.44
C SER A 219 -26.67 -1.01 -47.38
N ASP A 220 -26.44 0.31 -47.39
CA ASP A 220 -27.49 1.32 -47.41
C ASP A 220 -28.39 1.18 -48.65
N ALA A 221 -27.81 0.98 -49.83
CA ALA A 221 -28.55 0.80 -51.07
C ALA A 221 -29.46 -0.46 -51.08
N LEU A 222 -29.07 -1.50 -50.34
CA LEU A 222 -29.87 -2.72 -50.17
C LEU A 222 -31.03 -2.51 -49.22
N TYR A 223 -30.79 -1.82 -48.09
CA TYR A 223 -31.85 -1.44 -47.15
C TYR A 223 -32.88 -0.50 -47.78
N ASP A 224 -32.42 0.43 -48.62
CA ASP A 224 -33.28 1.39 -49.32
C ASP A 224 -34.03 0.78 -50.52
N GLY A 225 -33.75 -0.49 -50.85
CA GLY A 225 -34.38 -1.19 -51.98
C GLY A 225 -33.99 -0.63 -53.35
N VAL A 226 -32.86 0.07 -53.43
CA VAL A 226 -32.30 0.62 -54.68
C VAL A 226 -31.69 -0.50 -55.53
N ILE A 227 -31.24 -1.59 -54.88
CA ILE A 227 -30.74 -2.81 -55.51
C ILE A 227 -31.73 -3.95 -55.20
N ASP A 228 -32.39 -4.45 -56.25
CA ASP A 228 -33.39 -5.52 -56.18
C ASP A 228 -33.19 -6.64 -57.23
N ASP A 229 -32.22 -6.50 -58.15
CA ASP A 229 -31.83 -7.52 -59.14
C ASP A 229 -30.46 -8.12 -58.79
N PHE A 230 -30.48 -9.39 -58.37
CA PHE A 230 -29.31 -10.16 -57.91
C PHE A 230 -28.92 -11.24 -58.92
N ASN A 231 -28.69 -10.89 -60.18
CA ASN A 231 -28.25 -11.91 -61.15
C ASN A 231 -26.86 -12.48 -60.79
N GLU A 232 -26.63 -13.77 -61.10
CA GLU A 232 -25.38 -14.52 -60.82
C GLU A 232 -24.10 -13.88 -61.38
N ASN A 233 -24.21 -12.90 -62.29
CA ASN A 233 -23.10 -12.17 -62.90
C ASN A 233 -22.91 -10.76 -62.31
N THR A 234 -23.66 -10.37 -61.28
CA THR A 234 -23.58 -9.02 -60.69
C THR A 234 -22.33 -8.92 -59.81
N PRO A 235 -21.28 -8.19 -60.21
CA PRO A 235 -19.97 -8.20 -59.54
C PRO A 235 -19.97 -7.54 -58.15
N VAL A 236 -21.12 -7.00 -57.72
CA VAL A 236 -21.23 -6.04 -56.63
C VAL A 236 -21.16 -6.71 -55.25
N PHE A 237 -21.75 -7.90 -55.09
CA PHE A 237 -21.81 -8.56 -53.78
C PHE A 237 -20.49 -9.22 -53.38
N ASN A 238 -19.91 -10.03 -54.26
CA ASN A 238 -18.63 -10.67 -53.98
C ASN A 238 -17.45 -9.68 -53.99
N GLY A 239 -17.57 -8.55 -54.70
CA GLY A 239 -16.54 -7.53 -54.79
C GLY A 239 -16.24 -6.85 -53.45
N GLU A 240 -17.27 -6.48 -52.68
CA GLU A 240 -17.07 -5.77 -51.40
C GLU A 240 -16.51 -6.66 -50.30
N PHE A 241 -16.95 -7.92 -50.17
CA PHE A 241 -16.32 -8.86 -49.22
C PHE A 241 -14.84 -9.10 -49.55
N GLU A 242 -14.49 -9.23 -50.84
CA GLU A 242 -13.08 -9.37 -51.25
C GLU A 242 -12.29 -8.07 -51.04
N ALA A 243 -12.90 -6.91 -51.24
CA ALA A 243 -12.27 -5.62 -50.96
C ALA A 243 -12.00 -5.45 -49.46
N LEU A 244 -12.96 -5.80 -48.59
CA LEU A 244 -12.79 -5.81 -47.14
C LEU A 244 -11.71 -6.80 -46.70
N LYS A 245 -11.74 -8.03 -47.21
CA LYS A 245 -10.71 -9.03 -46.94
C LYS A 245 -9.32 -8.58 -47.39
N THR A 246 -9.21 -8.01 -48.59
CA THR A 246 -7.96 -7.46 -49.12
C THR A 246 -7.45 -6.31 -48.25
N ALA A 247 -8.35 -5.43 -47.80
CA ALA A 247 -8.00 -4.35 -46.89
C ALA A 247 -7.52 -4.86 -45.52
N VAL A 248 -8.15 -5.90 -44.96
CA VAL A 248 -7.70 -6.56 -43.73
C VAL A 248 -6.34 -7.24 -43.93
N LEU A 249 -6.10 -7.90 -45.07
CA LEU A 249 -4.81 -8.50 -45.41
C LEU A 249 -3.68 -7.47 -45.58
N ASN A 250 -4.01 -6.23 -45.94
CA ASN A 250 -3.06 -5.13 -46.05
C ASN A 250 -2.88 -4.35 -44.74
N ALA A 251 -3.72 -4.60 -43.74
CA ALA A 251 -3.60 -4.00 -42.42
C ALA A 251 -2.41 -4.60 -41.66
N LYS A 252 -1.78 -3.79 -40.81
CA LYS A 252 -0.66 -4.21 -39.97
C LYS A 252 -0.80 -3.63 -38.57
N ASP A 253 -0.45 -4.43 -37.57
CA ASP A 253 -0.42 -4.08 -36.13
C ASP A 253 0.99 -4.37 -35.59
N GLU A 254 1.96 -3.65 -36.16
CA GLU A 254 3.38 -3.91 -35.97
C GLU A 254 3.92 -3.14 -34.76
N LYS A 255 5.20 -3.30 -34.46
CA LYS A 255 5.84 -2.47 -33.45
C LYS A 255 5.92 -1.02 -33.95
N GLY A 256 5.16 -0.10 -33.34
CA GLY A 256 5.21 1.31 -33.70
C GLY A 256 6.62 1.92 -33.57
N ASP A 257 6.87 2.96 -34.36
CA ASP A 257 8.18 3.61 -34.56
C ASP A 257 8.80 4.25 -33.30
N ALA A 258 7.97 4.56 -32.30
CA ALA A 258 8.43 5.04 -31.00
C ALA A 258 9.12 3.97 -30.15
N ASP A 259 9.01 2.70 -30.52
CA ASP A 259 9.64 1.62 -29.76
C ASP A 259 11.17 1.72 -29.75
N GLY A 260 11.75 1.47 -28.57
CA GLY A 260 13.19 1.54 -28.34
C GLY A 260 13.72 2.98 -28.27
N ILE A 261 12.92 3.98 -28.66
CA ILE A 261 13.29 5.39 -28.50
C ILE A 261 13.29 5.73 -27.01
N ILE A 262 14.36 6.40 -26.57
CA ILE A 262 14.45 6.93 -25.21
C ILE A 262 13.43 8.07 -25.04
N LEU A 263 12.72 8.10 -23.92
CA LEU A 263 11.65 9.08 -23.68
C LEU A 263 12.12 10.53 -23.89
N LYS A 264 13.36 10.87 -23.57
CA LYS A 264 13.93 12.18 -23.86
C LYS A 264 13.98 12.50 -25.37
N ASP A 265 14.39 11.55 -26.19
CA ASP A 265 14.54 11.72 -27.64
C ASP A 265 13.18 11.78 -28.35
N LEU A 266 12.17 11.14 -27.75
CA LEU A 266 10.77 11.23 -28.18
C LEU A 266 10.26 12.68 -28.20
N GLN A 267 10.84 13.57 -27.38
CA GLN A 267 10.48 14.99 -27.38
C GLN A 267 10.70 15.64 -28.76
N ALA A 268 11.78 15.26 -29.45
CA ALA A 268 12.13 15.81 -30.76
C ALA A 268 11.44 15.05 -31.90
N SER A 269 11.34 13.72 -31.82
CA SER A 269 10.75 12.89 -32.88
C SER A 269 9.22 12.83 -32.85
N HIS A 270 8.60 12.80 -31.67
CA HIS A 270 7.16 12.59 -31.49
C HIS A 270 6.59 13.43 -30.31
N SER A 271 6.65 14.75 -30.43
CA SER A 271 6.34 15.69 -29.33
C SER A 271 4.93 15.53 -28.71
N VAL A 272 3.92 15.17 -29.51
CA VAL A 272 2.56 14.90 -29.01
C VAL A 272 2.54 13.63 -28.15
N LEU A 273 3.18 12.56 -28.61
CA LEU A 273 3.29 11.31 -27.86
C LEU A 273 4.09 11.50 -26.59
N TYR A 274 5.21 12.23 -26.64
CA TYR A 274 6.00 12.62 -25.47
C TYR A 274 5.15 13.29 -24.38
N ASN A 275 4.33 14.28 -24.75
CA ASN A 275 3.46 14.96 -23.79
C ASN A 275 2.38 14.03 -23.22
N ARG A 276 1.80 13.13 -24.04
CA ARG A 276 0.83 12.13 -23.59
C ARG A 276 1.45 11.13 -22.61
N VAL A 277 2.65 10.61 -22.92
CA VAL A 277 3.38 9.69 -22.03
C VAL A 277 3.69 10.38 -20.70
N LYS A 278 4.17 11.62 -20.71
CA LYS A 278 4.41 12.35 -19.45
C LYS A 278 3.15 12.57 -18.64
N GLU A 279 2.03 12.87 -19.29
CA GLU A 279 0.76 13.05 -18.57
C GLU A 279 0.27 11.73 -17.98
N ALA A 280 0.42 10.62 -18.72
CA ALA A 280 0.13 9.29 -18.20
C ALA A 280 1.03 8.92 -17.01
N ILE A 281 2.34 9.22 -17.06
CA ILE A 281 3.22 8.95 -15.92
C ILE A 281 2.85 9.81 -14.70
N ARG A 282 2.44 11.08 -14.90
CA ARG A 282 2.00 11.98 -13.82
C ARG A 282 0.66 11.57 -13.19
N SER A 283 -0.18 10.85 -13.94
CA SER A 283 -1.44 10.35 -13.41
C SER A 283 -1.22 9.17 -12.45
N LEU A 284 -0.11 8.43 -12.58
CA LEU A 284 0.30 7.39 -11.65
C LEU A 284 0.64 7.98 -10.28
N LYS A 285 -0.02 7.46 -9.24
CA LYS A 285 0.21 7.86 -7.84
C LYS A 285 1.21 6.91 -7.18
N VAL A 286 2.14 7.48 -6.42
CA VAL A 286 3.04 6.69 -5.59
C VAL A 286 2.24 6.15 -4.40
N ILE A 287 2.03 4.83 -4.39
CA ILE A 287 1.41 4.10 -3.28
C ILE A 287 2.51 3.71 -2.29
N LEU A 288 2.30 3.97 -1.00
CA LEU A 288 3.26 3.63 0.04
C LEU A 288 2.63 2.90 1.22
N PRO A 289 3.40 1.99 1.85
CA PRO A 289 3.06 1.47 3.17
C PRO A 289 3.10 2.56 4.26
N PRO A 290 2.24 2.50 5.30
CA PRO A 290 2.12 3.58 6.27
C PRO A 290 3.28 3.75 7.27
N SER A 291 4.08 2.70 7.53
CA SER A 291 5.06 2.67 8.62
C SER A 291 6.00 3.88 8.66
N SER A 292 6.45 4.36 7.50
CA SER A 292 7.37 5.51 7.41
C SER A 292 6.70 6.83 7.76
N ALA A 293 5.46 7.05 7.30
CA ALA A 293 4.68 8.21 7.72
C ALA A 293 4.36 8.12 9.22
N MET A 294 4.05 6.92 9.72
CA MET A 294 3.78 6.68 11.15
C MET A 294 4.98 6.94 12.05
N ALA A 295 6.19 6.60 11.63
CA ALA A 295 7.40 6.97 12.36
C ALA A 295 7.53 8.50 12.49
N GLY A 296 7.15 9.24 11.44
CA GLY A 296 7.08 10.70 11.46
C GLY A 296 6.02 11.20 12.44
N VAL A 297 4.82 10.60 12.41
CA VAL A 297 3.72 10.90 13.34
C VAL A 297 4.15 10.67 14.78
N TYR A 298 4.81 9.55 15.10
CA TYR A 298 5.30 9.25 16.44
C TYR A 298 6.27 10.34 16.91
N ALA A 299 7.27 10.66 16.08
CA ALA A 299 8.25 11.72 16.40
C ALA A 299 7.57 13.09 16.63
N ARG A 300 6.56 13.42 15.83
CA ARG A 300 5.77 14.65 15.98
C ARG A 300 4.97 14.66 17.27
N VAL A 301 4.26 13.58 17.58
CA VAL A 301 3.43 13.45 18.79
C VAL A 301 4.28 13.52 20.03
N ASP A 302 5.35 12.73 20.08
CA ASP A 302 6.25 12.68 21.22
C ASP A 302 6.82 14.07 21.53
N ARG A 303 7.19 14.83 20.49
CA ARG A 303 7.71 16.20 20.63
C ARG A 303 6.65 17.21 21.09
N MET A 304 5.40 17.05 20.66
CA MET A 304 4.34 18.04 20.94
C MET A 304 3.56 17.77 22.22
N LYS A 305 3.40 16.50 22.59
CA LYS A 305 2.49 16.04 23.66
C LYS A 305 3.11 15.03 24.61
N GLY A 306 4.33 14.58 24.33
CA GLY A 306 4.99 13.51 25.08
C GLY A 306 4.60 12.11 24.59
N PRO A 307 5.48 11.11 24.80
CA PRO A 307 5.28 9.73 24.33
C PRO A 307 4.14 8.98 25.03
N TRP A 308 3.59 9.53 26.13
CA TRP A 308 2.39 9.03 26.80
C TRP A 308 1.10 9.36 26.03
N LYS A 309 1.15 10.20 25.00
CA LYS A 309 -0.01 10.49 24.14
C LYS A 309 -0.12 9.44 23.03
N ALA A 310 -1.32 8.87 22.86
CA ALA A 310 -1.62 7.96 21.76
C ALA A 310 -1.39 8.64 20.39
N PRO A 311 -0.64 8.00 19.46
CA PRO A 311 -0.39 8.49 18.10
C PRO A 311 -1.56 8.20 17.14
N ALA A 312 -2.78 8.47 17.59
CA ALA A 312 -4.04 8.26 16.86
C ALA A 312 -4.91 9.52 16.90
N ASN A 313 -5.91 9.56 16.01
CA ASN A 313 -6.73 10.73 15.69
C ASN A 313 -5.86 11.90 15.20
N ILE A 314 -4.96 11.59 14.27
CA ILE A 314 -3.96 12.53 13.73
C ILE A 314 -3.98 12.45 12.21
N SER A 315 -4.01 13.60 11.55
CA SER A 315 -3.97 13.70 10.09
C SER A 315 -2.59 13.33 9.54
N LEU A 316 -2.60 12.59 8.43
CA LEU A 316 -1.40 12.30 7.65
C LEU A 316 -1.19 13.38 6.58
N ASN A 317 0.02 13.95 6.55
CA ASN A 317 0.43 14.91 5.55
C ASN A 317 0.90 14.20 4.28
N GLY A 318 0.54 14.74 3.12
CA GLY A 318 0.95 14.22 1.81
C GLY A 318 0.19 12.97 1.35
N VAL A 319 -0.93 12.64 2.01
CA VAL A 319 -1.82 11.52 1.66
C VAL A 319 -3.05 12.04 0.93
N VAL A 320 -3.36 11.43 -0.21
CA VAL A 320 -4.58 11.71 -0.99
C VAL A 320 -5.74 10.88 -0.44
N ALA A 321 -5.56 9.56 -0.38
CA ALA A 321 -6.52 8.63 0.17
C ALA A 321 -5.82 7.31 0.57
N PRO A 322 -6.37 6.55 1.52
CA PRO A 322 -6.01 5.15 1.71
C PRO A 322 -6.42 4.34 0.47
N THR A 323 -5.69 3.27 0.17
CA THR A 323 -5.93 2.38 -0.98
C THR A 323 -7.26 1.61 -0.89
N GLU A 324 -7.87 1.58 0.29
CA GLU A 324 -9.24 1.12 0.46
C GLU A 324 -9.96 1.89 1.58
N LYS A 325 -11.29 1.97 1.47
CA LYS A 325 -12.12 2.59 2.50
C LYS A 325 -12.51 1.52 3.52
N ILE A 326 -12.26 1.82 4.79
CA ILE A 326 -12.59 0.95 5.91
C ILE A 326 -13.83 1.53 6.64
N SER A 327 -14.87 0.72 6.76
CA SER A 327 -16.08 1.01 7.54
C SER A 327 -15.83 0.88 9.05
N ASP A 328 -16.79 1.33 9.86
CA ASP A 328 -16.66 1.22 11.32
C ASP A 328 -16.64 -0.24 11.80
N GLN A 329 -17.38 -1.13 11.13
CA GLN A 329 -17.40 -2.56 11.42
C GLN A 329 -16.06 -3.21 11.09
N GLU A 330 -15.54 -2.99 9.87
CA GLU A 330 -14.24 -3.53 9.45
C GLU A 330 -13.11 -3.01 10.36
N GLN A 331 -13.17 -1.73 10.74
CA GLN A 331 -12.23 -1.15 11.70
C GLN A 331 -12.30 -1.84 13.06
N SER A 332 -13.50 -2.13 13.57
CA SER A 332 -13.68 -2.85 14.83
C SER A 332 -12.96 -4.20 14.77
N ASP A 333 -13.15 -4.94 13.68
CA ASP A 333 -12.56 -6.27 13.49
C ASP A 333 -11.05 -6.20 13.26
N LEU A 334 -10.53 -5.12 12.67
CA LEU A 334 -9.08 -4.84 12.57
C LEU A 334 -8.44 -4.60 13.95
N ASN A 335 -9.13 -3.82 14.78
CA ASN A 335 -8.64 -3.32 16.05
C ASN A 335 -8.74 -4.38 17.16
N ILE A 336 -9.83 -5.14 17.24
CA ILE A 336 -10.04 -6.17 18.27
C ILE A 336 -10.25 -7.53 17.60
N HIS A 337 -9.35 -8.47 17.85
CA HIS A 337 -9.42 -9.82 17.30
C HIS A 337 -9.03 -10.88 18.35
N SER A 338 -9.65 -12.07 18.27
CA SER A 338 -9.51 -13.15 19.26
C SER A 338 -8.08 -13.67 19.40
N THR A 339 -7.28 -13.62 18.33
CA THR A 339 -5.87 -14.04 18.32
C THR A 339 -4.91 -12.98 18.88
N GLY A 340 -5.39 -11.76 19.15
CA GLY A 340 -4.52 -10.59 19.27
C GLY A 340 -4.14 -10.10 17.88
N LYS A 341 -3.00 -9.45 17.73
CA LYS A 341 -2.49 -8.95 16.43
C LYS A 341 -3.41 -7.88 15.83
N SER A 342 -3.73 -6.88 16.67
CA SER A 342 -4.50 -5.71 16.26
C SER A 342 -3.78 -4.95 15.15
N VAL A 343 -4.57 -4.44 14.22
CA VAL A 343 -4.10 -3.64 13.09
C VAL A 343 -4.77 -2.26 13.19
N ASN A 344 -3.97 -1.20 13.15
CA ASN A 344 -4.44 0.17 13.29
C ASN A 344 -4.86 0.72 11.93
N ALA A 345 -6.10 1.17 11.83
CA ALA A 345 -6.66 1.62 10.56
C ALA A 345 -6.17 3.03 10.17
N ILE A 346 -5.89 3.26 8.89
CA ILE A 346 -5.78 4.58 8.28
C ILE A 346 -7.08 4.86 7.53
N ARG A 347 -7.85 5.86 7.97
CA ARG A 347 -9.23 6.09 7.50
C ARG A 347 -9.45 7.51 7.03
N THR A 348 -10.28 7.68 6.01
CA THR A 348 -10.72 8.99 5.54
C THR A 348 -12.03 9.39 6.20
N PHE A 349 -12.08 10.62 6.71
CA PHE A 349 -13.27 11.21 7.32
C PHE A 349 -13.65 12.49 6.58
N SER A 350 -14.95 12.64 6.29
CA SER A 350 -15.47 13.87 5.70
C SER A 350 -15.14 15.08 6.58
N GLY A 351 -14.58 16.13 5.99
CA GLY A 351 -14.17 17.36 6.69
C GLY A 351 -12.90 17.26 7.57
N LYS A 352 -12.32 16.07 7.77
CA LYS A 352 -11.07 15.89 8.55
C LYS A 352 -9.90 15.29 7.76
N GLY A 353 -10.17 14.81 6.54
CA GLY A 353 -9.19 14.16 5.68
C GLY A 353 -8.83 12.76 6.18
N THR A 354 -7.63 12.29 5.84
CA THR A 354 -7.14 10.95 6.22
C THR A 354 -6.45 11.00 7.58
N LEU A 355 -6.95 10.19 8.51
CA LEU A 355 -6.49 10.11 9.90
C LEU A 355 -5.94 8.72 10.22
N VAL A 356 -4.95 8.69 11.10
CA VAL A 356 -4.57 7.48 11.84
C VAL A 356 -5.65 7.18 12.88
N TRP A 357 -6.23 5.99 12.84
CA TRP A 357 -7.43 5.64 13.60
C TRP A 357 -7.28 4.33 14.37
N GLY A 358 -6.28 4.31 15.25
CA GLY A 358 -5.98 3.23 16.17
C GLY A 358 -4.60 3.43 16.81
N ALA A 359 -4.43 2.98 18.06
CA ALA A 359 -3.15 3.01 18.76
C ALA A 359 -2.90 1.73 19.57
N ARG A 360 -3.28 0.57 19.01
CA ARG A 360 -3.06 -0.74 19.60
C ARG A 360 -1.75 -1.39 19.15
N THR A 361 -1.15 -2.17 20.04
CA THR A 361 0.01 -3.03 19.76
C THR A 361 -0.44 -4.35 19.13
N LEU A 362 0.50 -5.20 18.69
CA LEU A 362 0.16 -6.56 18.27
C LEU A 362 -0.34 -7.44 19.44
N SER A 363 -0.16 -7.03 20.69
CA SER A 363 -0.82 -7.62 21.86
C SER A 363 -2.13 -6.89 22.18
N GLY A 364 -2.84 -6.40 21.18
CA GLY A 364 -3.98 -5.49 21.37
C GLY A 364 -5.28 -6.11 21.89
N LYS A 365 -5.29 -7.37 22.36
CA LYS A 365 -6.47 -8.00 22.99
C LYS A 365 -6.90 -7.16 24.20
N ASP A 366 -8.20 -7.02 24.41
CA ASP A 366 -8.70 -6.28 25.59
C ASP A 366 -8.43 -7.03 26.89
N LYS A 367 -8.55 -8.35 26.87
CA LYS A 367 -8.31 -9.22 28.03
C LYS A 367 -7.14 -10.15 27.79
N LYS A 368 -6.40 -10.43 28.86
CA LYS A 368 -5.46 -11.55 28.95
C LYS A 368 -6.21 -12.86 29.10
N ASP A 369 -5.50 -13.97 28.96
CA ASP A 369 -6.10 -15.32 29.09
C ASP A 369 -6.64 -15.58 30.51
N ASP A 370 -6.16 -14.84 31.52
CA ASP A 370 -6.67 -14.86 32.90
C ASP A 370 -7.90 -13.95 33.14
N GLY A 371 -8.47 -13.37 32.07
CA GLY A 371 -9.65 -12.50 32.12
C GLY A 371 -9.39 -11.07 32.60
N LYS A 372 -8.16 -10.73 33.01
CA LYS A 372 -7.80 -9.36 33.41
C LYS A 372 -7.60 -8.47 32.21
N ASP A 373 -7.74 -7.16 32.42
CA ASP A 373 -7.45 -6.17 31.39
C ASP A 373 -5.98 -6.24 30.96
N ASN A 374 -5.75 -6.18 29.66
CA ASN A 374 -4.41 -6.21 29.11
C ASN A 374 -3.76 -4.83 29.18
N GLU A 375 -2.73 -4.69 30.00
CA GLU A 375 -2.08 -3.40 30.24
C GLU A 375 -1.23 -2.96 29.03
N TRP A 376 -0.79 -3.90 28.20
CA TRP A 376 0.15 -3.66 27.10
C TRP A 376 -0.51 -3.54 25.73
N LYS A 377 -1.84 -3.46 25.68
CA LYS A 377 -2.59 -3.34 24.43
C LYS A 377 -2.38 -2.01 23.70
N TYR A 378 -1.88 -0.98 24.39
CA TYR A 378 -1.72 0.37 23.83
C TYR A 378 -0.26 0.75 23.55
N ILE A 379 -0.05 1.36 22.39
CA ILE A 379 1.26 1.78 21.88
C ILE A 379 1.94 2.76 22.85
N GLN A 380 1.25 3.84 23.23
CA GLN A 380 1.81 4.86 24.10
C GLN A 380 2.11 4.34 25.51
N VAL A 381 1.33 3.37 26.01
CA VAL A 381 1.57 2.77 27.33
C VAL A 381 2.85 1.96 27.32
N ARG A 382 3.02 1.07 26.32
CA ARG A 382 4.25 0.29 26.15
C ARG A 382 5.47 1.19 25.94
N ARG A 383 5.42 2.08 24.94
CA ARG A 383 6.55 2.95 24.57
C ARG A 383 6.96 3.87 25.71
N TYR A 384 5.99 4.41 26.45
CA TYR A 384 6.30 5.29 27.56
C TYR A 384 6.91 4.52 28.74
N TYR A 385 6.42 3.32 29.03
CA TYR A 385 7.05 2.44 30.03
C TYR A 385 8.50 2.12 29.68
N ASP A 386 8.78 1.75 28.42
CA ASP A 386 10.15 1.45 27.97
C ASP A 386 11.07 2.67 28.05
N MET A 387 10.54 3.85 27.70
CA MET A 387 11.26 5.10 27.84
C MET A 387 11.61 5.41 29.30
N ILE A 388 10.63 5.33 30.23
CA ILE A 388 10.90 5.56 31.65
C ILE A 388 11.94 4.56 32.14
N ARG A 389 11.77 3.26 31.87
CA ARG A 389 12.70 2.23 32.31
C ARG A 389 14.12 2.53 31.83
N TYR A 390 14.27 2.85 30.55
CA TYR A 390 15.57 3.22 29.97
C TYR A 390 16.17 4.46 30.65
N ALA A 391 15.37 5.51 30.87
CA ALA A 391 15.81 6.73 31.52
C ALA A 391 16.25 6.49 32.98
N LEU A 392 15.45 5.77 33.77
CA LEU A 392 15.78 5.46 35.16
C LEU A 392 17.01 4.56 35.26
N SER A 393 17.15 3.56 34.38
CA SER A 393 18.36 2.73 34.31
C SER A 393 19.60 3.57 33.99
N GLY A 394 19.49 4.53 33.08
CA GLY A 394 20.59 5.45 32.77
C GLY A 394 21.00 6.32 33.97
N VAL A 395 20.05 6.79 34.77
CA VAL A 395 20.32 7.54 36.00
C VAL A 395 21.00 6.67 37.05
N LEU A 396 20.57 5.40 37.19
CA LEU A 396 21.10 4.47 38.19
C LEU A 396 22.57 4.10 37.97
N VAL A 397 23.10 4.26 36.75
CA VAL A 397 24.53 4.05 36.45
C VAL A 397 25.43 4.95 37.30
N ASN A 398 24.97 6.16 37.67
CA ASN A 398 25.75 7.08 38.50
C ASN A 398 25.96 6.60 39.95
N PHE A 399 25.26 5.55 40.38
CA PHE A 399 25.39 4.96 41.70
C PHE A 399 26.18 3.63 41.69
N ILE A 400 26.70 3.23 40.52
CA ILE A 400 27.62 2.10 40.43
C ILE A 400 28.93 2.51 41.11
N ASP A 401 29.52 1.59 41.88
CA ASP A 401 30.74 1.77 42.68
C ASP A 401 30.65 2.78 43.85
N GLU A 402 29.48 3.39 44.08
CA GLU A 402 29.22 4.16 45.31
C GLU A 402 29.11 3.24 46.54
N PRO A 403 29.44 3.73 47.76
CA PRO A 403 29.26 2.96 48.98
C PRO A 403 27.81 2.47 49.15
N ASN A 404 27.61 1.17 49.41
CA ASN A 404 26.28 0.59 49.59
C ASN A 404 25.71 0.88 50.99
N ILE A 405 25.34 2.14 51.23
CA ILE A 405 24.88 2.66 52.53
C ILE A 405 23.58 3.45 52.38
N SER A 406 22.90 3.70 53.50
CA SER A 406 21.61 4.40 53.54
C SER A 406 21.63 5.78 52.89
N PHE A 407 22.76 6.49 52.93
CA PHE A 407 22.92 7.77 52.25
C PHE A 407 22.78 7.63 50.72
N THR A 408 23.48 6.67 50.12
CA THR A 408 23.41 6.37 48.68
C THR A 408 22.00 5.96 48.26
N TRP A 409 21.32 5.13 49.07
CA TRP A 409 19.94 4.71 48.81
C TRP A 409 18.97 5.89 48.82
N LEU A 410 19.10 6.78 49.82
CA LEU A 410 18.29 7.99 49.92
C LEU A 410 18.53 8.92 48.73
N HIS A 411 19.79 9.08 48.32
CA HIS A 411 20.15 9.90 47.17
C HIS A 411 19.58 9.33 45.86
N ALA A 412 19.71 8.02 45.64
CA ALA A 412 19.12 7.34 44.49
C ALA A 412 17.59 7.49 44.49
N ARG A 413 16.93 7.21 45.61
CA ARG A 413 15.47 7.35 45.74
C ARG A 413 15.02 8.77 45.41
N THR A 414 15.63 9.78 46.02
CA THR A 414 15.27 11.20 45.82
C THR A 414 15.46 11.62 44.35
N THR A 415 16.53 11.14 43.71
CA THR A 415 16.79 11.43 42.29
C THR A 415 15.69 10.85 41.38
N LEU A 416 15.31 9.59 41.62
CA LEU A 416 14.24 8.93 40.86
C LEU A 416 12.87 9.57 41.11
N GLU A 417 12.55 9.89 42.38
CA GLU A 417 11.31 10.56 42.76
C GLU A 417 11.19 11.94 42.13
N ASN A 418 12.28 12.73 42.08
CA ASN A 418 12.27 14.04 41.43
C ASN A 418 11.95 13.94 39.93
N PHE A 419 12.54 12.96 39.23
CA PHE A 419 12.23 12.71 37.82
C PHE A 419 10.76 12.32 37.62
N LEU A 420 10.26 11.36 38.39
CA LEU A 420 8.88 10.87 38.28
C LEU A 420 7.84 11.92 38.67
N ASN A 421 8.16 12.78 39.65
CA ASN A 421 7.33 13.93 40.01
C ASN A 421 7.18 14.90 38.84
N GLN A 422 8.27 15.16 38.10
CA GLN A 422 8.19 16.00 36.90
C GLN A 422 7.31 15.34 35.83
N GLN A 423 7.48 14.04 35.60
CA GLN A 423 6.62 13.31 34.65
C GLN A 423 5.14 13.34 35.05
N TRP A 424 4.82 13.22 36.34
CA TRP A 424 3.45 13.35 36.84
C TRP A 424 2.88 14.76 36.63
N LYS A 425 3.66 15.81 36.94
CA LYS A 425 3.26 17.21 36.69
C LYS A 425 3.01 17.51 35.21
N ASP A 426 3.73 16.84 34.33
CA ASP A 426 3.54 16.94 32.87
C ASP A 426 2.31 16.15 32.37
N GLY A 427 1.58 15.48 33.27
CA GLY A 427 0.37 14.71 32.98
C GLY A 427 0.65 13.33 32.37
N ALA A 428 1.88 12.82 32.49
CA ALA A 428 2.29 11.55 31.91
C ALA A 428 1.96 10.33 32.78
N LEU A 429 1.79 10.55 34.09
CA LEU A 429 1.41 9.54 35.07
C LEU A 429 0.00 9.86 35.60
N ALA A 430 -0.79 8.81 35.84
CA ALA A 430 -2.15 8.92 36.34
C ALA A 430 -2.19 8.99 37.87
N GLY A 431 -2.97 9.90 38.42
CA GLY A 431 -3.12 10.07 39.87
C GLY A 431 -3.43 11.52 40.22
N SER A 432 -4.26 11.73 41.22
CA SER A 432 -4.60 13.08 41.71
C SER A 432 -3.51 13.66 42.62
N ILE A 433 -2.68 12.80 43.20
CA ILE A 433 -1.50 13.10 44.02
C ILE A 433 -0.30 12.23 43.60
N PRO A 434 0.96 12.63 43.88
CA PRO A 434 2.15 11.86 43.50
C PRO A 434 2.15 10.40 43.97
N GLU A 435 1.63 10.14 45.16
CA GLU A 435 1.62 8.82 45.81
C GLU A 435 0.69 7.82 45.10
N GLU A 436 -0.31 8.31 44.37
CA GLU A 436 -1.16 7.51 43.48
C GLU A 436 -0.45 7.23 42.14
N ALA A 437 0.44 8.13 41.71
CA ALA A 437 1.08 8.10 40.41
C ALA A 437 2.34 7.23 40.37
N TYR A 438 3.16 7.27 41.43
CA TYR A 438 4.38 6.48 41.51
C TYR A 438 4.79 6.14 42.95
N GLN A 439 5.60 5.09 43.08
CA GLN A 439 6.26 4.72 44.33
C GLN A 439 7.69 4.25 44.04
N VAL A 440 8.67 4.73 44.82
CA VAL A 440 10.07 4.32 44.72
C VAL A 440 10.56 3.77 46.07
N ASP A 441 11.02 2.52 46.09
CA ASP A 441 11.71 1.92 47.25
C ASP A 441 13.17 1.62 46.86
N VAL A 442 14.13 2.04 47.68
CA VAL A 442 15.56 1.78 47.47
C VAL A 442 16.16 1.29 48.78
N LYS A 443 16.79 0.11 48.73
CA LYS A 443 17.45 -0.49 49.90
C LYS A 443 18.59 -1.42 49.50
N GLY A 444 19.55 -1.62 50.41
CA GLY A 444 20.56 -2.65 50.27
C GLY A 444 19.95 -4.05 50.31
N ASP A 445 20.51 -4.97 49.52
CA ASP A 445 20.14 -6.37 49.55
C ASP A 445 20.76 -7.05 50.78
N GLN A 446 19.93 -7.68 51.61
CA GLN A 446 20.36 -8.35 52.84
C GLN A 446 21.18 -9.63 52.58
N THR A 447 21.02 -10.24 51.42
CA THR A 447 21.72 -11.46 51.00
C THR A 447 22.92 -11.17 50.10
N LYS A 448 22.95 -10.01 49.45
CA LYS A 448 24.01 -9.57 48.53
C LYS A 448 24.54 -8.20 48.94
N ALA A 449 25.57 -8.19 49.79
CA ALA A 449 26.14 -6.98 50.38
C ALA A 449 26.60 -5.89 49.37
N LYS A 450 26.82 -6.24 48.09
CA LYS A 450 27.20 -5.30 47.01
C LYS A 450 26.04 -4.95 46.08
N THR A 451 24.80 -5.24 46.46
CA THR A 451 23.62 -5.03 45.62
C THR A 451 22.67 -4.04 46.28
N MET A 452 22.22 -3.06 45.50
CA MET A 452 21.17 -2.12 45.84
C MET A 452 19.92 -2.51 45.05
N ASN A 453 18.81 -2.76 45.75
CA ASN A 453 17.52 -3.09 45.17
C ASN A 453 16.68 -1.81 45.02
N VAL A 454 16.25 -1.54 43.79
CA VAL A 454 15.39 -0.41 43.44
C VAL A 454 14.08 -0.95 42.91
N ILE A 455 12.96 -0.61 43.56
CA ILE A 455 11.61 -1.00 43.15
C ILE A 455 10.87 0.27 42.77
N VAL A 456 10.39 0.32 41.52
CA VAL A 456 9.59 1.44 41.00
C VAL A 456 8.22 0.91 40.59
N LYS A 457 7.16 1.54 41.09
CA LYS A 457 5.78 1.30 40.66
C LYS A 457 5.24 2.57 40.02
N LEU A 458 4.48 2.42 38.93
CA LEU A 458 3.99 3.52 38.11
C LEU A 458 2.52 3.30 37.74
N ALA A 459 1.74 4.36 37.73
CA ALA A 459 0.40 4.40 37.14
C ALA A 459 0.47 5.14 35.79
N LEU A 460 0.42 4.39 34.69
CA LEU A 460 0.51 4.95 33.34
C LEU A 460 -0.86 5.43 32.83
N VAL A 461 -0.88 6.53 32.09
CA VAL A 461 -2.10 7.09 31.50
C VAL A 461 -2.62 6.18 30.37
N ARG A 462 -3.93 5.93 30.36
CA ARG A 462 -4.64 5.16 29.34
C ARG A 462 -5.56 6.05 28.51
N PRO A 463 -5.75 5.76 27.21
CA PRO A 463 -6.59 6.58 26.35
C PRO A 463 -8.08 6.29 26.58
N ALA A 464 -8.93 7.30 26.39
CA ALA A 464 -10.36 7.08 26.22
C ALA A 464 -10.64 6.68 24.76
N GLU A 465 -10.92 5.41 24.51
CA GLU A 465 -11.21 4.91 23.15
C GLU A 465 -12.68 5.00 22.77
N PHE A 466 -13.57 4.89 23.76
CA PHE A 466 -15.01 4.88 23.55
C PHE A 466 -15.64 5.98 24.41
N ILE A 467 -16.55 6.75 23.80
CA ILE A 467 -17.38 7.73 24.49
C ILE A 467 -18.82 7.29 24.29
N VAL A 468 -19.51 6.98 25.38
CA VAL A 468 -20.94 6.61 25.38
C VAL A 468 -21.74 7.84 25.80
N LEU A 469 -22.53 8.40 24.89
CA LEU A 469 -23.47 9.47 25.20
C LEU A 469 -24.81 8.87 25.60
N ASN A 470 -25.12 8.89 26.89
CA ASN A 470 -26.43 8.52 27.40
C ASN A 470 -27.30 9.78 27.46
N PHE A 471 -28.20 9.94 26.48
CA PHE A 471 -29.11 11.07 26.41
C PHE A 471 -30.48 10.70 27.00
N SER A 472 -30.98 11.51 27.94
CA SER A 472 -32.33 11.38 28.49
C SER A 472 -33.06 12.73 28.46
N HIS A 473 -34.38 12.69 28.23
CA HIS A 473 -35.24 13.86 28.29
C HIS A 473 -35.81 13.98 29.71
N GLN A 474 -35.57 15.11 30.37
CA GLN A 474 -36.21 15.44 31.64
C GLN A 474 -37.35 16.42 31.42
N LEU A 475 -38.57 16.07 31.86
CA LEU A 475 -39.73 16.96 31.80
C LEU A 475 -39.50 18.18 32.70
N GLN A 476 -40.08 19.32 32.28
CA GLN A 476 -40.03 20.57 33.05
C GLN A 476 -40.53 20.31 34.47
N GLN A 477 -39.70 20.61 35.47
CA GLN A 477 -40.09 20.49 36.87
C GLN A 477 -41.11 21.60 37.18
N SER A 478 -42.27 21.19 37.71
CA SER A 478 -43.39 22.04 38.11
C SER A 478 -43.10 22.85 39.36
#